data_AF-A0A7I6NEL9-F1
#
_entry.id   AF-A0A7I6NEL9-F1
#
_cell.length_a   1.000
_cell.length_b   1.000
_cell.length_c   1.000
_cell.angle_alpha   90.00
_cell.angle_beta   90.00
_cell.angle_gamma   90.00
#
_symmetry.space_group_name_H-M   'P 1'
#
loop_
_entity.id
_entity.type
_entity.pdbx_description
1 polymer ?
#
loop_
_entity_poly.entity_id
_entity_poly.type
_entity_poly.pdbx_seq_one_letter_code
_entity_poly.pdbx_strand_id
1 'polypeptide(L)'
;MTTTTPKMGSAEFNRVATTCKRWSERSLAVARLLLVDGLPLSEVAAQHEMSSQQANVTRSRFLAKAEKQRIESFMAREKPKLSATLLEPFDQDMRTLRDKGYTFSQIVAFLREQGIETSVTTVRNFLKE
;
A
#
# COMPACT_ATOMS: atom_id res chain seq x y z
N MET A 1 -23.65 -24.94 13.35
CA MET A 1 -22.46 -24.54 12.57
C MET A 1 -22.70 -23.13 12.06
N THR A 2 -22.03 -22.11 12.60
CA THR A 2 -22.17 -20.72 12.16
C THR A 2 -21.02 -20.39 11.22
N THR A 3 -21.26 -20.47 9.92
CA THR A 3 -20.30 -20.02 8.90
C THR A 3 -20.07 -18.51 9.03
N THR A 4 -18.81 -18.09 9.06
CA THR A 4 -18.46 -16.67 9.02
C THR A 4 -18.45 -16.23 7.55
N THR A 5 -18.90 -15.01 7.26
CA THR A 5 -18.89 -14.48 5.88
C THR A 5 -17.47 -14.53 5.29
N PRO A 6 -17.28 -15.09 4.08
CA PRO A 6 -16.01 -15.03 3.36
C PRO A 6 -15.51 -13.60 3.26
N LYS A 7 -14.22 -13.40 3.56
CA LYS A 7 -13.58 -12.08 3.53
C LYS A 7 -12.79 -11.82 2.25
N MET A 8 -12.58 -12.85 1.42
CA MET A 8 -11.76 -12.79 0.21
C MET A 8 -12.22 -13.82 -0.81
N GLY A 9 -12.16 -13.48 -2.10
CA GLY A 9 -12.45 -14.44 -3.17
C GLY A 9 -11.30 -15.43 -3.43
N SER A 10 -11.60 -16.65 -3.88
CA SER A 10 -10.57 -17.68 -4.14
C SER A 10 -9.49 -17.23 -5.15
N ALA A 11 -9.89 -16.51 -6.21
CA ALA A 11 -8.96 -15.99 -7.20
C ALA A 11 -8.01 -14.93 -6.61
N GLU A 12 -8.52 -14.07 -5.73
CA GLU A 12 -7.69 -13.09 -5.02
C GLU A 12 -6.71 -13.78 -4.08
N PHE A 13 -7.19 -14.76 -3.29
CA PHE A 13 -6.36 -15.55 -2.40
C PHE A 13 -5.19 -16.21 -3.15
N ASN A 14 -5.46 -16.86 -4.29
CA ASN A 14 -4.44 -17.54 -5.08
C ASN A 14 -3.37 -16.56 -5.59
N ARG A 15 -3.74 -15.34 -6.01
CA ARG A 15 -2.79 -14.30 -6.43
C ARG A 15 -1.89 -13.81 -5.29
N VAL A 16 -2.39 -13.77 -4.06
CA VAL A 16 -1.59 -13.39 -2.89
C VAL A 16 -0.67 -14.55 -2.49
N ALA A 17 -1.21 -15.77 -2.46
CA ALA A 17 -0.49 -16.97 -2.06
C ALA A 17 0.77 -17.24 -2.91
N THR A 18 0.74 -16.96 -4.22
CA THR A 18 1.92 -17.10 -5.09
C THR A 18 3.09 -16.17 -4.69
N THR A 19 2.81 -15.06 -4.00
CA THR A 19 3.84 -14.14 -3.48
C THR A 19 4.36 -14.54 -2.09
N CYS A 20 3.70 -15.49 -1.42
CA CYS A 20 4.00 -15.94 -0.06
C CYS A 20 5.05 -17.06 -0.02
N LYS A 21 6.18 -16.89 -0.72
CA LYS A 21 7.23 -17.94 -0.87
C LYS A 21 7.79 -18.52 0.44
N ARG A 22 7.68 -17.79 1.56
CA ARG A 22 8.16 -18.22 2.89
C ARG A 22 7.07 -18.78 3.79
N TRP A 23 5.83 -18.85 3.32
CA TRP A 23 4.72 -19.40 4.09
C TRP A 23 4.68 -20.92 3.94
N SER A 24 4.48 -21.62 5.05
CA SER A 24 4.24 -23.06 5.00
C SER A 24 2.89 -23.37 4.37
N GLU A 25 2.77 -24.55 3.76
CA GLU A 25 1.51 -25.07 3.22
C GLU A 25 0.40 -25.05 4.27
N ARG A 26 0.71 -25.46 5.51
CA ARG A 26 -0.22 -25.40 6.64
C ARG A 26 -0.76 -23.99 6.87
N SER A 27 0.10 -22.97 6.84
CA SER A 27 -0.34 -21.58 7.06
C SER A 27 -1.21 -21.05 5.92
N LEU A 28 -0.91 -21.46 4.68
CA LEU A 28 -1.73 -21.12 3.52
C LEU A 28 -3.09 -21.82 3.56
N ALA A 29 -3.12 -23.10 3.94
CA ALA A 29 -4.37 -23.85 4.13
C ALA A 29 -5.27 -23.20 5.19
N VAL A 30 -4.71 -22.89 6.37
CA VAL A 30 -5.43 -22.18 7.45
C VAL A 30 -5.98 -20.84 6.95
N ALA A 31 -5.17 -20.04 6.25
CA ALA A 31 -5.61 -18.76 5.73
C ALA A 31 -6.75 -18.92 4.71
N ARG A 32 -6.70 -19.94 3.85
CA ARG A 32 -7.75 -20.23 2.86
C ARG A 32 -9.07 -20.59 3.54
N LEU A 33 -9.04 -21.54 4.47
CA LEU A 33 -10.23 -21.98 5.19
C LEU A 33 -10.92 -20.82 5.92
N LEU A 34 -10.13 -19.91 6.52
CA LEU A 34 -10.65 -18.76 7.26
C LEU A 34 -11.14 -17.60 6.38
N LEU A 35 -10.53 -17.37 5.22
CA LEU A 35 -10.77 -16.17 4.41
C LEU A 35 -11.63 -16.44 3.18
N VAL A 36 -11.48 -17.60 2.55
CA VAL A 36 -12.19 -18.02 1.35
C VAL A 36 -13.39 -18.87 1.72
N ASP A 37 -13.17 -19.92 2.50
CA ASP A 37 -14.23 -20.89 2.83
C ASP A 37 -15.10 -20.43 4.03
N GLY A 38 -14.67 -19.39 4.74
CA GLY A 38 -15.45 -18.75 5.81
C GLY A 38 -15.62 -19.63 7.06
N LEU A 39 -14.76 -20.62 7.27
CA LEU A 39 -14.85 -21.50 8.42
C LEU A 39 -14.55 -20.74 9.74
N PRO A 40 -15.19 -21.13 10.85
CA PRO A 40 -14.94 -20.55 12.16
C PRO A 40 -13.48 -20.72 12.60
N LEU A 41 -12.94 -19.71 13.33
CA LEU A 41 -11.58 -19.74 13.86
C LEU A 41 -11.31 -20.97 14.75
N SER A 42 -12.25 -21.32 15.61
CA SER A 42 -12.14 -22.47 16.51
C SER A 42 -12.06 -23.79 15.76
N GLU A 43 -12.84 -23.92 14.69
CA GLU A 43 -12.89 -25.12 13.86
C GLU A 43 -11.59 -25.31 13.08
N VAL A 44 -11.11 -24.27 12.39
CA VAL A 44 -9.84 -24.33 11.66
C VAL A 44 -8.65 -24.53 12.60
N ALA A 45 -8.69 -23.93 13.78
CA ALA A 45 -7.66 -24.13 14.80
C ALA A 45 -7.58 -25.60 15.25
N ALA A 46 -8.74 -26.21 15.53
CA ALA A 46 -8.82 -27.63 15.88
C ALA A 46 -8.35 -28.55 14.75
N GLN A 47 -8.75 -28.29 13.50
CA GLN A 47 -8.37 -29.09 12.32
C GLN A 47 -6.84 -29.09 12.07
N HIS A 48 -6.13 -28.07 12.51
CA HIS A 48 -4.68 -27.93 12.29
C HIS A 48 -3.85 -27.98 13.58
N GLU A 49 -4.42 -28.52 14.66
CA GLU A 49 -3.76 -28.71 15.96
C GLU A 49 -3.07 -27.44 16.46
N MET A 50 -3.76 -26.31 16.39
CA MET A 50 -3.23 -25.01 16.82
C MET A 50 -4.23 -24.24 17.69
N SER A 51 -3.75 -23.20 18.36
CA SER A 51 -4.64 -22.33 19.13
C SER A 51 -5.44 -21.40 18.21
N SER A 52 -6.64 -20.99 18.65
CA SER A 52 -7.44 -19.98 17.92
C SER A 52 -6.68 -18.66 17.73
N GLN A 53 -5.78 -18.32 18.66
CA GLN A 53 -4.91 -17.16 18.54
C GLN A 53 -3.90 -17.33 17.39
N GLN A 54 -3.26 -18.50 17.27
CA GLN A 54 -2.34 -18.80 16.16
C GLN A 54 -3.05 -18.73 14.80
N ALA A 55 -4.26 -19.32 14.71
CA ALA A 55 -5.08 -19.23 13.50
C ALA A 55 -5.42 -17.77 13.15
N ASN A 56 -5.78 -16.95 14.15
CA ASN A 56 -6.08 -15.53 13.93
C ASN A 56 -4.85 -14.69 13.54
N VAL A 57 -3.66 -15.02 14.07
CA VAL A 57 -2.40 -14.40 13.66
C VAL A 57 -2.10 -14.73 12.20
N THR A 58 -2.25 -15.99 11.79
CA THR A 58 -2.08 -16.42 10.40
C THR A 58 -3.03 -15.66 9.47
N ARG A 59 -4.31 -15.57 9.83
CA ARG A 59 -5.31 -14.78 9.11
C ARG A 59 -4.91 -13.31 8.97
N SER A 60 -4.55 -12.67 10.08
CA SER A 60 -4.18 -11.24 10.12
C SER A 60 -2.95 -10.95 9.26
N ARG A 61 -1.93 -11.81 9.34
CA ARG A 61 -0.72 -11.68 8.52
C ARG A 61 -1.01 -11.83 7.03
N PHE A 62 -1.93 -12.73 6.66
CA PHE A 62 -2.28 -12.94 5.26
C PHE A 62 -3.02 -11.72 4.71
N LEU A 63 -3.98 -11.18 5.47
CA LEU A 63 -4.68 -9.95 5.08
C LEU A 63 -3.73 -8.75 4.93
N ALA A 64 -2.76 -8.59 5.83
CA ALA A 64 -1.76 -7.53 5.71
C ALA A 64 -0.90 -7.71 4.43
N LYS A 65 -0.57 -8.95 4.06
CA LYS A 65 0.16 -9.25 2.83
C LYS A 65 -0.68 -8.96 1.58
N ALA A 66 -1.96 -9.33 1.60
CA ALA A 66 -2.91 -9.04 0.53
C ALA A 66 -3.07 -7.52 0.32
N GLU A 67 -3.21 -6.77 1.41
CA GLU A 67 -3.32 -5.31 1.36
C GLU A 67 -2.06 -4.67 0.80
N LYS A 68 -0.89 -5.11 1.25
CA LYS A 68 0.39 -4.65 0.71
C LYS A 68 0.47 -4.89 -0.80
N GLN A 69 0.11 -6.07 -1.28
CA GLN A 69 0.11 -6.39 -2.71
C GLN A 69 -0.91 -5.53 -3.48
N ARG A 70 -2.09 -5.26 -2.90
CA ARG A 70 -3.11 -4.39 -3.49
C ARG A 70 -2.55 -2.98 -3.72
N ILE A 71 -1.91 -2.40 -2.70
CA ILE A 71 -1.28 -1.07 -2.78
C ILE A 71 -0.12 -1.09 -3.80
N GLU A 72 0.77 -2.08 -3.75
CA GLU A 72 1.89 -2.21 -4.71
C GLU A 72 1.40 -2.33 -6.15
N SER A 73 0.36 -3.13 -6.40
CA SER A 73 -0.23 -3.29 -7.73
C SER A 73 -0.89 -2.01 -8.22
N PHE A 74 -1.54 -1.27 -7.31
CA PHE A 74 -2.07 0.05 -7.61
C PHE A 74 -0.96 1.03 -7.99
N MET A 75 0.11 1.13 -7.19
CA MET A 75 1.26 2.01 -7.47
C MET A 75 1.98 1.65 -8.77
N ALA A 76 2.04 0.36 -9.13
CA ALA A 76 2.64 -0.08 -10.39
C ALA A 76 1.81 0.32 -11.61
N ARG A 77 0.48 0.32 -11.51
CA ARG A 77 -0.43 0.70 -12.60
C ARG A 77 -0.62 2.22 -12.68
N GLU A 78 -0.93 2.83 -11.56
CA GLU A 78 -1.12 4.27 -11.41
C GLU A 78 0.19 4.86 -10.91
N LYS A 79 1.07 5.22 -11.86
CA LYS A 79 2.19 6.10 -11.51
C LYS A 79 1.61 7.36 -10.85
N PRO A 80 2.21 7.87 -9.77
CA PRO A 80 1.75 9.08 -9.12
C PRO A 80 1.54 10.18 -10.16
N LYS A 81 0.28 10.52 -10.41
CA LYS A 81 -0.05 11.69 -11.19
C LYS A 81 0.19 12.87 -10.26
N LEU A 82 1.22 13.65 -10.58
CA LEU A 82 1.37 15.07 -10.32
C LEU A 82 2.51 15.48 -9.37
N SER A 83 3.21 16.49 -9.86
CA SER A 83 4.13 17.41 -9.19
C SER A 83 5.43 16.86 -8.64
N ALA A 84 5.45 15.80 -7.83
CA ALA A 84 6.71 15.37 -7.22
C ALA A 84 7.77 15.00 -8.26
N THR A 85 7.44 14.20 -9.27
CA THR A 85 8.39 13.82 -10.35
C THR A 85 8.74 14.95 -11.32
N LEU A 86 7.88 15.98 -11.45
CA LEU A 86 8.18 17.14 -12.31
C LEU A 86 9.01 18.20 -11.58
N LEU A 87 8.83 18.32 -10.26
CA LEU A 87 9.51 19.27 -9.40
C LEU A 87 10.81 18.70 -8.80
N GLU A 88 10.95 17.38 -8.72
CA GLU A 88 12.15 16.67 -8.26
C GLU A 88 13.46 17.19 -8.87
N PRO A 89 13.56 17.41 -10.20
CA PRO A 89 14.76 17.97 -10.81
C PRO A 89 15.12 19.38 -10.31
N PHE A 90 14.14 20.11 -9.80
CA PHE A 90 14.28 21.50 -9.34
C PHE A 90 14.28 21.62 -7.80
N ASP A 91 14.31 20.52 -7.04
CA ASP A 91 14.26 20.56 -5.56
C ASP A 91 15.36 21.44 -4.98
N GLN A 92 16.61 21.24 -5.45
CA GLN A 92 17.76 22.00 -4.98
C GLN A 92 17.65 23.49 -5.31
N ASP A 93 17.15 23.83 -6.51
CA ASP A 93 16.97 25.21 -6.95
C ASP A 93 15.88 25.91 -6.15
N MET A 94 14.73 25.25 -5.95
CA MET A 94 13.63 25.78 -5.16
C MET A 94 14.04 26.00 -3.70
N ARG A 95 14.78 25.06 -3.09
CA ARG A 95 15.34 25.23 -1.74
C ARG A 95 16.31 26.41 -1.67
N THR A 96 17.21 26.53 -2.64
CA THR A 96 18.14 27.65 -2.72
C THR A 96 17.41 29.00 -2.85
N LEU A 97 16.33 29.05 -3.63
CA LEU A 97 15.47 30.24 -3.73
C LEU A 97 14.76 30.54 -2.41
N ARG A 98 14.21 29.55 -1.71
CA ARG A 98 13.61 29.75 -0.38
C ARG A 98 14.62 30.28 0.63
N ASP A 99 15.81 29.68 0.69
CA ASP A 99 16.87 30.09 1.61
C ASP A 99 17.36 31.52 1.36
N LYS A 100 17.31 31.96 0.10
CA LYS A 100 17.59 33.35 -0.30
C LYS A 100 16.42 34.32 -0.07
N GLY A 101 15.31 33.85 0.49
CA GLY A 101 14.15 34.68 0.83
C GLY A 101 13.12 34.88 -0.28
N TYR A 102 13.21 34.14 -1.40
CA TYR A 102 12.20 34.22 -2.46
C TYR A 102 10.88 33.62 -2.00
N THR A 103 9.78 34.28 -2.33
CA THR A 103 8.43 33.82 -2.04
C THR A 103 8.03 32.64 -2.92
N PHE A 104 7.06 31.82 -2.48
CA PHE A 104 6.54 30.72 -3.29
C PHE A 104 6.00 31.18 -4.65
N SER A 105 5.42 32.39 -4.73
CA SER A 105 4.95 32.95 -6.01
C SER A 105 6.10 33.20 -6.99
N GLN A 106 7.26 33.63 -6.50
CA GLN A 106 8.47 33.81 -7.33
C GLN A 106 9.05 32.46 -7.75
N ILE A 107 8.98 31.44 -6.89
CA ILE A 107 9.41 30.08 -7.24
C ILE A 107 8.50 29.48 -8.33
N VAL A 108 7.19 29.72 -8.26
CA VAL A 108 6.26 29.34 -9.34
C VAL A 108 6.61 30.04 -10.65
N ALA A 109 7.02 31.32 -10.61
CA ALA A 109 7.46 32.05 -11.79
C ALA A 109 8.75 31.43 -12.38
N PHE A 110 9.72 31.09 -11.54
CA PHE A 110 10.95 30.37 -11.95
C PHE A 110 10.62 29.04 -12.64
N LEU A 111 9.72 28.24 -12.07
CA LEU A 111 9.32 26.96 -12.65
C LEU A 111 8.59 27.14 -13.99
N ARG A 112 7.81 28.21 -14.14
CA ARG A 112 7.13 28.53 -15.40
C ARG A 112 8.12 28.84 -16.52
N GLU A 113 9.24 29.49 -16.24
CA GLU A 113 10.31 29.72 -17.23
C GLU A 113 10.92 28.41 -17.74
N GLN A 114 10.89 27.36 -16.92
CA GLN A 114 11.34 26.01 -17.27
C GLN A 114 10.25 25.15 -17.92
N GLY A 115 9.10 25.75 -18.28
CA GLY A 115 7.97 25.06 -18.90
C GLY A 115 7.10 24.28 -17.92
N ILE A 116 7.25 24.48 -16.60
CA ILE A 116 6.45 23.81 -15.57
C ILE A 116 5.33 24.73 -15.09
N GLU A 117 4.11 24.42 -15.48
CA GLU A 117 2.92 25.05 -14.91
C GLU A 117 2.56 24.39 -13.57
N THR A 118 2.70 25.15 -12.48
CA THR A 118 2.37 24.68 -11.13
C THR A 118 1.74 25.78 -10.28
N SER A 119 1.29 25.43 -9.07
CA SER A 119 0.68 26.35 -8.12
C SER A 119 1.56 26.56 -6.88
N VAL A 120 1.32 27.67 -6.18
CA VAL A 120 1.97 27.96 -4.88
C VAL A 120 1.73 26.83 -3.87
N THR A 121 0.49 26.30 -3.82
CA THR A 121 0.13 25.18 -2.95
C THR A 121 0.94 23.93 -3.27
N THR A 122 1.17 23.66 -4.55
CA THR A 122 1.96 22.52 -5.01
C THR A 122 3.43 22.65 -4.59
N VAL A 123 4.04 23.82 -4.81
CA VAL A 123 5.43 24.09 -4.40
C VAL A 123 5.58 24.01 -2.88
N ARG A 124 4.62 24.57 -2.14
CA ARG A 124 4.58 24.51 -0.68
C ARG A 124 4.55 23.07 -0.17
N ASN A 125 3.60 22.26 -0.67
CA ASN A 125 3.47 20.85 -0.29
C ASN A 125 4.73 20.04 -0.65
N PHE A 126 5.39 20.37 -1.75
CA PHE A 126 6.63 19.73 -2.18
C PHE A 126 7.80 20.04 -1.22
N LEU A 127 7.95 21.29 -0.82
CA LEU A 127 9.00 21.74 0.10
C LEU A 127 8.72 21.39 1.58
N LYS A 128 7.48 20.98 1.90
CA LYS A 128 6.99 20.64 3.26
C LYS A 128 7.02 21.84 4.22
N GLU A 129 6.68 23.02 3.70
CA GLU A 129 6.46 24.27 4.45
C GLU A 129 4.96 24.63 4.47
#